data_AF-A0A838S5C8-F1
#
_entry.id   AF-A0A838S5C8-F1
#
_cell.length_a   1.000
_cell.length_b   1.000
_cell.length_c   1.000
_cell.angle_alpha   90.00
_cell.angle_beta   90.00
_cell.angle_gamma   90.00
#
_symmetry.space_group_name_H-M   'P 1'
#
loop_
_entity.id
_entity.type
_entity.pdbx_description
1 polymer ?
#
loop_
_entity_poly.entity_id
_entity_poly.type
_entity_poly.pdbx_seq_one_letter_code
_entity_poly.pdbx_strand_id
1 'polypeptide(L)'
;MARTGAAEGAAVRDTDGRSYTGCTVALPSLSLSALQAAVAAAVASGAQGLEAGAVVTAAGAVDDASLAAVRELGPAALVLLADPAGELVDVLRPAG
;
A
#
# COMPACT_ATOMS: atom_id res chain seq x y z
N MET A 1 6.26 8.06 -7.78
CA MET A 1 6.27 8.94 -8.97
C MET A 1 7.41 9.94 -9.05
N ALA A 2 7.45 11.03 -8.27
CA ALA A 2 8.28 12.20 -8.64
C ALA A 2 9.81 11.98 -8.71
N ARG A 3 10.38 11.07 -7.91
CA ARG A 3 11.84 10.75 -7.96
C ARG A 3 12.17 9.47 -8.71
N THR A 4 11.33 8.44 -8.57
CA THR A 4 11.57 7.10 -9.15
C THR A 4 10.87 6.89 -10.49
N GLY A 5 10.00 7.80 -10.92
CA GLY A 5 9.13 7.61 -12.09
C GLY A 5 8.04 6.54 -11.92
N ALA A 6 8.02 5.80 -10.80
CA ALA A 6 7.08 4.69 -10.59
C ALA A 6 5.63 5.17 -10.56
N ALA A 7 4.72 4.42 -11.19
CA ALA A 7 3.31 4.76 -11.38
C ALA A 7 2.57 5.05 -10.06
N GLU A 8 2.93 4.34 -8.99
CA GLU A 8 2.29 4.48 -7.70
C GLU A 8 3.33 4.57 -6.57
N GLY A 9 2.94 5.17 -5.46
CA GLY A 9 3.65 5.10 -4.19
C GLY A 9 2.70 4.65 -3.09
N ALA A 10 3.21 3.93 -2.09
CA ALA A 10 2.40 3.49 -0.96
C ALA A 10 3.20 3.45 0.33
N ALA A 11 2.48 3.48 1.44
CA ALA A 11 3.02 3.22 2.76
C ALA A 11 2.03 2.40 3.59
N VAL A 12 2.56 1.56 4.48
CA VAL A 12 1.77 0.92 5.54
C VAL A 12 2.36 1.25 6.90
N ARG A 13 1.52 1.31 7.91
CA ARG A 13 1.90 1.56 9.29
C ARG A 13 1.58 0.35 10.13
N ASP A 14 2.56 -0.15 10.87
CA ASP A 14 2.38 -1.28 11.78
C ASP A 14 1.89 -0.82 13.15
N THR A 15 1.44 -1.79 13.96
CA THR A 15 0.91 -1.56 15.30
C THR A 15 1.97 -1.11 16.32
N ASP A 16 3.25 -1.25 16.00
CA ASP A 16 4.37 -0.75 16.81
C ASP A 16 4.72 0.71 16.44
N GLY A 17 4.03 1.28 15.46
CA GLY A 17 4.20 2.64 14.98
C GLY A 17 5.36 2.85 14.00
N ARG A 18 5.86 1.79 13.36
CA ARG A 18 6.81 1.86 12.24
C ARG A 18 6.05 2.01 10.92
N SER A 19 6.66 2.71 9.96
CA SER A 19 6.10 2.85 8.61
C SER A 19 7.02 2.22 7.58
N TYR A 20 6.42 1.51 6.63
CA TYR A 20 7.09 0.84 5.53
C TYR A 20 6.59 1.41 4.23
N THR A 21 7.49 1.73 3.30
CA THR A 21 7.13 2.39 2.03
C THR A 21 7.44 1.48 0.86
N GLY A 22 6.66 1.63 -0.21
CA GLY A 22 6.80 0.90 -1.45
C GLY A 22 6.45 1.76 -2.65
N CYS A 23 6.92 1.37 -3.82
CA CYS A 23 6.49 1.92 -5.10
C CYS A 23 6.32 0.77 -6.10
N THR A 24 5.59 1.00 -7.18
CA THR A 24 5.33 -0.03 -8.20
C THR A 24 6.64 -0.66 -8.69
N VAL A 25 6.70 -1.99 -8.72
CA VAL A 25 7.76 -2.77 -9.34
C VAL A 25 7.22 -3.33 -10.64
N ALA A 26 7.89 -3.06 -11.76
CA ALA A 26 7.46 -3.47 -13.09
C ALA A 26 8.59 -4.18 -13.84
N LEU A 27 9.02 -5.33 -13.33
CA LEU A 27 9.97 -6.22 -14.00
C LEU A 27 9.22 -7.36 -14.71
N PRO A 28 9.78 -7.95 -15.79
CA PRO A 28 9.12 -9.04 -16.51
C PRO A 28 8.77 -10.27 -15.65
N SER A 29 9.61 -10.55 -14.64
CA SER A 29 9.45 -11.73 -13.77
C SER A 29 8.98 -11.38 -12.35
N LEU A 30 8.84 -10.09 -12.03
CA LEU A 30 8.42 -9.63 -10.71
C LEU A 30 7.69 -8.30 -10.87
N SER A 31 6.37 -8.37 -10.77
CA SER A 31 5.50 -7.21 -10.76
C SER A 31 4.82 -7.11 -9.42
N LEU A 32 4.90 -5.94 -8.78
CA LEU A 32 4.23 -5.65 -7.52
C LEU A 32 3.57 -4.28 -7.60
N SER A 33 2.36 -4.18 -7.08
CA SER A 33 1.77 -2.86 -6.78
C SER A 33 2.62 -2.15 -5.72
N ALA A 34 2.46 -0.82 -5.60
CA ALA A 34 3.16 -0.11 -4.54
C ALA A 34 2.77 -0.59 -3.14
N LEU A 35 1.48 -0.91 -2.94
CA LEU A 35 0.96 -1.38 -1.65
C LEU A 35 1.49 -2.77 -1.32
N GLN A 36 1.55 -3.69 -2.28
CA GLN A 36 2.17 -5.01 -2.10
C GLN A 36 3.64 -4.89 -1.70
N ALA A 37 4.41 -4.00 -2.34
CA ALA A 37 5.80 -3.77 -1.99
C ALA A 37 5.96 -3.23 -0.55
N ALA A 38 5.08 -2.32 -0.11
CA ALA A 38 5.08 -1.80 1.25
C ALA A 38 4.74 -2.89 2.29
N VAL A 39 3.70 -3.71 2.03
CA VAL A 39 3.32 -4.84 2.89
C VAL A 39 4.45 -5.88 2.95
N ALA A 40 5.05 -6.23 1.82
CA ALA A 40 6.18 -7.16 1.77
C ALA A 40 7.37 -6.66 2.63
N ALA A 41 7.69 -5.36 2.57
CA ALA A 41 8.72 -4.76 3.41
C ALA A 41 8.37 -4.83 4.91
N ALA A 42 7.10 -4.61 5.27
CA ALA A 42 6.63 -4.75 6.66
C ALA A 42 6.79 -6.19 7.17
N VAL A 43 6.30 -7.17 6.41
CA VAL A 43 6.39 -8.61 6.74
C VAL A 43 7.84 -9.05 6.86
N ALA A 44 8.69 -8.69 5.89
CA ALA A 44 10.11 -9.02 5.91
C ALA A 44 10.85 -8.40 7.11
N SER A 45 10.34 -7.29 7.64
CA SER A 45 10.86 -6.62 8.84
C SER A 45 10.28 -7.15 10.15
N GLY A 46 9.40 -8.15 10.09
CA GLY A 46 8.80 -8.80 11.26
C GLY A 46 7.55 -8.12 11.81
N ALA A 47 6.92 -7.19 11.08
CA ALA A 47 5.67 -6.58 11.50
C ALA A 47 4.58 -7.66 11.72
N GLN A 48 3.95 -7.64 12.89
CA GLN A 48 2.93 -8.64 13.27
C GLN A 48 1.51 -8.18 12.95
N GLY A 49 1.31 -6.90 12.67
CA GLY A 49 0.01 -6.36 12.30
C GLY A 49 0.11 -4.97 11.68
N LEU A 50 -0.94 -4.57 10.96
CA LEU A 50 -1.05 -3.26 10.32
C LEU A 50 -2.24 -2.48 10.90
N GLU A 51 -2.05 -1.18 11.14
CA GLU A 51 -3.11 -0.29 11.59
C GLU A 51 -3.69 0.59 10.46
N ALA A 52 -2.89 0.86 9.41
CA ALA A 52 -3.33 1.63 8.25
C ALA A 52 -2.40 1.42 7.03
N GLY A 53 -2.95 1.72 5.85
CA GLY A 53 -2.21 1.88 4.59
C GLY A 53 -2.55 3.19 3.90
N ALA A 54 -1.70 3.61 2.98
CA ALA A 54 -1.94 4.74 2.08
C ALA A 54 -1.36 4.43 0.71
N VAL A 55 -2.08 4.81 -0.35
CA VAL A 55 -1.67 4.68 -1.76
C VAL A 55 -1.87 6.01 -2.45
N VAL A 56 -0.86 6.42 -3.22
CA VAL A 56 -0.91 7.56 -4.14
C VAL A 56 -0.78 7.02 -5.56
N THR A 57 -1.84 7.17 -6.36
CA THR A 57 -1.89 6.66 -7.75
C THR A 57 -2.78 7.54 -8.61
N ALA A 58 -2.45 7.66 -9.90
CA ALA A 58 -3.32 8.28 -10.89
C ALA A 58 -4.48 7.38 -11.33
N ALA A 59 -4.44 6.08 -11.00
CA ALA A 59 -5.45 5.11 -11.41
C ALA A 59 -6.81 5.30 -10.71
N GLY A 60 -6.84 6.01 -9.57
CA GLY A 60 -8.07 6.25 -8.80
C GLY A 60 -8.68 4.99 -8.19
N ALA A 61 -7.94 3.88 -8.14
CA ALA A 61 -8.36 2.63 -7.53
C ALA A 61 -7.14 1.84 -7.01
N VAL A 62 -7.40 0.90 -6.10
CA VAL A 62 -6.42 -0.08 -5.60
C VAL A 62 -6.94 -1.47 -5.93
N ASP A 63 -6.07 -2.37 -6.39
CA ASP A 63 -6.48 -3.73 -6.75
C ASP A 63 -6.82 -4.59 -5.51
N ASP A 64 -7.72 -5.55 -5.71
CA ASP A 64 -8.23 -6.41 -4.64
C ASP A 64 -7.13 -7.23 -3.95
N ALA A 65 -6.11 -7.68 -4.70
CA ALA A 65 -5.03 -8.48 -4.13
C ALA A 65 -4.16 -7.64 -3.17
N SER A 66 -3.93 -6.37 -3.50
CA SER A 66 -3.25 -5.42 -2.62
C SER A 66 -4.06 -5.11 -1.36
N LEU A 67 -5.38 -4.94 -1.46
CA LEU A 67 -6.24 -4.76 -0.29
C LEU A 67 -6.28 -6.03 0.58
N ALA A 68 -6.36 -7.22 -0.04
CA ALA A 68 -6.32 -8.49 0.66
C ALA A 68 -5.01 -8.68 1.44
N ALA A 69 -3.86 -8.29 0.88
CA ALA A 69 -2.57 -8.37 1.58
C ALA A 69 -2.52 -7.49 2.84
N VAL A 70 -3.13 -6.30 2.82
CA VAL A 70 -3.27 -5.47 4.03
C VAL A 70 -4.18 -6.15 5.05
N ARG A 71 -5.30 -6.72 4.61
CA ARG A 71 -6.28 -7.40 5.46
C ARG A 71 -5.70 -8.59 6.23
N GLU A 72 -4.78 -9.33 5.62
CA GLU A 72 -4.13 -10.49 6.24
C GLU A 72 -3.36 -10.12 7.52
N LEU A 73 -2.72 -8.95 7.56
CA LEU A 73 -2.03 -8.43 8.75
C LEU A 73 -2.87 -7.42 9.55
N GLY A 74 -3.87 -6.80 8.94
CA GLY A 74 -4.70 -5.78 9.56
C GLY A 74 -6.16 -5.87 9.11
N PRO A 75 -6.97 -6.79 9.67
CA PRO A 75 -8.37 -6.96 9.26
C PRO A 75 -9.24 -5.71 9.44
N ALA A 76 -8.84 -4.80 10.34
CA ALA A 76 -9.50 -3.52 10.58
C ALA A 76 -8.76 -2.32 9.96
N ALA A 77 -7.61 -2.54 9.33
CA ALA A 77 -6.80 -1.47 8.77
C ALA A 77 -7.51 -0.83 7.57
N LEU A 78 -7.49 0.50 7.54
CA LEU A 78 -8.01 1.28 6.41
C LEU A 78 -6.88 1.58 5.42
N VAL A 79 -7.21 1.65 4.13
CA VAL A 79 -6.29 2.10 3.09
C VAL A 79 -6.78 3.43 2.54
N LEU A 80 -6.00 4.49 2.77
CA LEU A 80 -6.25 5.82 2.24
C LEU A 80 -5.79 5.88 0.78
N LEU A 81 -6.68 6.20 -0.14
CA LEU A 81 -6.35 6.40 -1.54
C LEU A 81 -6.31 7.89 -1.83
N ALA A 82 -5.16 8.39 -2.29
CA ALA A 82 -4.98 9.76 -2.73
C ALA A 82 -4.53 9.84 -4.19
N ASP A 83 -4.84 10.96 -4.84
CA ASP A 83 -4.38 11.27 -6.18
C ASP A 83 -2.96 11.89 -6.18
N PRO A 84 -2.32 12.09 -7.34
CA PRO A 84 -0.99 12.71 -7.40
C PRO A 84 -0.94 14.18 -6.97
N ALA A 85 -2.08 14.88 -6.84
CA ALA A 85 -2.16 16.22 -6.26
C ALA A 85 -2.16 16.19 -4.72
N GLY A 86 -2.31 15.01 -4.13
CA GLY A 86 -2.37 14.81 -2.68
C GLY A 86 -3.79 14.89 -2.13
N GLU A 87 -4.81 14.94 -2.99
CA GLU A 87 -6.21 14.94 -2.57
C GLU A 87 -6.65 13.53 -2.23
N LEU A 88 -7.38 13.39 -1.12
CA LEU A 88 -7.96 12.11 -0.72
C LEU A 88 -9.12 11.77 -1.64
N VAL A 89 -9.02 10.66 -2.35
CA VAL A 89 -10.03 10.16 -3.29
C VAL A 89 -10.99 9.21 -2.59
N ASP A 90 -10.48 8.30 -1.75
CA ASP A 90 -11.31 7.31 -1.06
C ASP A 90 -10.64 6.79 0.23
N VAL A 91 -11.45 6.19 1.10
CA VAL A 91 -11.01 5.43 2.28
C VAL A 91 -11.51 4.00 2.14
N LEU A 92 -10.63 3.14 1.64
CA LEU A 92 -10.94 1.77 1.33
C LEU A 92 -10.87 0.93 2.59
N ARG A 93 -11.95 0.19 2.84
CA ARG A 93 -11.88 -0.98 3.72
C ARG A 93 -11.46 -2.17 2.88
N PRO A 94 -10.51 -2.99 3.34
CA PRO A 94 -10.32 -4.31 2.79
C PRO A 94 -11.60 -5.13 3.05
N ALA A 95 -12.59 -5.04 2.16
CA ALA A 95 -13.86 -5.75 2.29
C ALA A 95 -13.60 -7.25 2.37
N GLY A 96 -14.38 -7.98 3.17
CA GLY A 96 -14.33 -9.45 3.33
C GLY A 96 -14.65 -10.19 2.04
#